data_AF-G1APU3-F1
#
_entry.id   AF-G1APU3-F1
#
_cell.length_a   1.000
_cell.length_b   1.000
_cell.length_c   1.000
_cell.angle_alpha   90.00
_cell.angle_beta   90.00
_cell.angle_gamma   90.00
#
_symmetry.space_group_name_H-M   'P 1'
#
loop_
_entity.id
_entity.type
_entity.pdbx_description
1 polymer ?
#
loop_
_entity_poly.entity_id
_entity_poly.type
_entity_poly.pdbx_seq_one_letter_code
_entity_poly.pdbx_strand_id
1 'polypeptide(L)'
;MARTKKTVAAKEKRPPCSKSEPQSQPKKKEKRAYRFRPGTVALREIRKYRKSTNMLIPFAPFVRLVRDIADNLTPLSNKKESKPTPWTPLALLSLQESAEYHLVDLFGKANLCAIHSHRVTIMLKDMQLARRIGTRSLW
;
A
#
# COMPACT_ATOMS: atom_id res chain seq x y z
N MET A 1 -77.47 41.03 50.19
CA MET A 1 -78.24 40.43 49.07
C MET A 1 -77.28 39.53 48.29
N ALA A 2 -77.54 38.32 47.85
CA ALA A 2 -78.43 37.22 48.22
C ALA A 2 -77.76 35.97 47.62
N ARG A 3 -77.89 34.83 48.30
CA ARG A 3 -77.25 33.55 47.96
C ARG A 3 -78.23 32.68 47.18
N THR A 4 -77.85 32.15 46.02
CA THR A 4 -78.55 31.02 45.34
C THR A 4 -77.52 30.20 44.57
N LYS A 5 -77.06 29.05 45.10
CA LYS A 5 -77.56 27.66 45.01
C LYS A 5 -77.05 26.89 43.77
N LYS A 6 -76.45 25.73 44.09
CA LYS A 6 -75.76 24.72 43.26
C LYS A 6 -76.67 24.02 42.24
N THR A 7 -76.06 23.48 41.16
CA THR A 7 -76.39 22.15 40.60
C THR A 7 -75.13 21.46 40.03
N VAL A 8 -75.24 20.18 39.69
CA VAL A 8 -74.26 19.10 39.86
C VAL A 8 -73.85 18.45 38.52
N ALA A 9 -72.60 17.98 38.44
CA ALA A 9 -72.00 16.89 37.63
C ALA A 9 -72.24 16.76 36.11
N ALA A 10 -71.15 16.66 35.34
CA ALA A 10 -70.95 15.63 34.32
C ALA A 10 -69.45 15.52 33.93
N LYS A 11 -69.02 14.30 33.64
CA LYS A 11 -67.64 13.83 33.47
C LYS A 11 -67.48 13.43 32.01
N GLU A 12 -66.56 14.02 31.25
CA GLU A 12 -66.23 13.48 29.92
C GLU A 12 -64.77 13.67 29.51
N LYS A 13 -64.27 12.65 28.81
CA LYS A 13 -62.89 12.18 28.79
C LYS A 13 -62.05 12.86 27.70
N ARG A 14 -60.80 13.18 28.00
CA ARG A 14 -59.76 13.57 27.03
C ARG A 14 -59.39 12.37 26.15
N PRO A 15 -59.18 12.52 24.82
CA PRO A 15 -58.67 11.41 24.00
C PRO A 15 -57.17 11.16 24.31
N PRO A 16 -56.71 9.90 24.39
CA PRO A 16 -55.30 9.61 24.57
C PRO A 16 -54.55 9.75 23.25
N CYS A 17 -53.40 10.42 23.32
CA CYS A 17 -52.38 10.50 22.28
C CYS A 17 -51.92 9.08 21.91
N SER A 18 -52.29 8.60 20.73
CA SER A 18 -51.75 7.34 20.17
C SER A 18 -50.33 7.59 19.67
N LYS A 19 -49.36 7.42 20.57
CA LYS A 19 -47.95 7.27 20.18
C LYS A 19 -47.81 5.88 19.54
N SER A 20 -47.71 5.83 18.22
CA SER A 20 -47.20 4.65 17.52
C SER A 20 -45.72 4.50 17.88
N GLU A 21 -45.42 3.47 18.67
CA GLU A 21 -44.04 3.01 18.87
C GLU A 21 -43.50 2.49 17.54
N PRO A 22 -42.40 3.03 16.99
CA PRO A 22 -41.73 2.35 15.89
C PRO A 22 -41.13 1.06 16.45
N GLN A 23 -41.66 -0.06 15.98
CA GLN A 23 -41.15 -1.40 16.24
C GLN A 23 -39.62 -1.40 16.12
N SER A 24 -38.96 -1.69 17.24
CA SER A 24 -37.50 -1.82 17.31
C SER A 24 -37.08 -3.00 16.45
N GLN A 25 -36.64 -2.72 15.22
CA GLN A 25 -35.95 -3.73 14.41
C GLN A 25 -34.70 -4.21 15.17
N PRO A 26 -34.42 -5.52 15.20
CA PRO A 26 -33.18 -6.02 15.78
C PRO A 26 -32.02 -5.43 14.99
N LYS A 27 -31.28 -4.49 15.60
CA LYS A 27 -30.04 -3.94 15.06
C LYS A 27 -29.08 -5.11 14.83
N LYS A 28 -28.99 -5.61 13.58
CA LYS A 28 -27.94 -6.56 13.19
C LYS A 28 -26.62 -5.88 13.53
N LYS A 29 -25.89 -6.42 14.52
CA LYS A 29 -24.54 -5.97 14.84
C LYS A 29 -23.70 -6.12 13.57
N GLU A 30 -23.41 -5.01 12.90
CA GLU A 30 -22.49 -5.00 11.76
C GLU A 30 -21.17 -5.60 12.24
N LYS A 31 -20.83 -6.77 11.71
CA LYS A 31 -19.55 -7.41 12.03
C LYS A 31 -18.47 -6.48 11.50
N ARG A 32 -17.67 -5.91 12.41
CA ARG A 32 -16.53 -5.07 12.05
C ARG A 32 -15.67 -5.81 11.02
N ALA A 33 -15.27 -5.13 9.96
CA ALA A 33 -14.40 -5.70 8.94
C ALA A 33 -13.12 -6.24 9.61
N TYR A 34 -12.78 -7.49 9.30
CA TYR A 34 -11.61 -8.14 9.88
C TYR A 34 -10.34 -7.44 9.40
N ARG A 35 -9.50 -6.99 10.36
CA ARG A 35 -8.20 -6.38 10.09
C ARG A 35 -7.09 -7.33 10.54
N PHE A 36 -6.19 -7.67 9.62
CA PHE A 36 -4.99 -8.43 9.95
C PHE A 36 -4.08 -7.65 10.90
N ARG A 37 -3.39 -8.37 11.80
CA ARG A 37 -2.39 -7.77 12.68
C ARG A 37 -1.24 -7.19 11.84
N PRO A 38 -0.58 -6.11 12.29
CA PRO A 38 0.60 -5.58 11.62
C PRO A 38 1.64 -6.70 11.46
N GLY A 39 2.26 -6.77 10.28
CA GLY A 39 3.21 -7.83 9.92
C GLY A 39 2.59 -9.10 9.31
N THR A 40 1.32 -9.43 9.58
CA THR A 40 0.70 -10.65 9.02
C THR A 40 0.62 -10.62 7.50
N VAL A 41 0.26 -9.47 6.92
CA VAL A 41 0.19 -9.30 5.46
C VAL A 41 1.58 -9.28 4.84
N ALA A 42 2.53 -8.56 5.46
CA ALA A 42 3.91 -8.50 4.99
C ALA A 42 4.58 -9.89 4.94
N LEU A 43 4.39 -10.73 5.97
CA LEU A 43 4.92 -12.11 5.97
C LEU A 43 4.29 -12.98 4.87
N ARG A 44 3.02 -12.75 4.56
CA ARG A 44 2.34 -13.44 3.45
C ARG A 44 2.91 -13.01 2.10
N GLU A 45 3.15 -11.72 1.91
CA GLU A 45 3.75 -11.16 0.70
C GLU A 45 5.17 -11.68 0.49
N ILE A 46 6.01 -11.70 1.54
CA ILE A 46 7.36 -12.26 1.48
C ILE A 46 7.33 -13.72 1.00
N ARG A 47 6.43 -14.55 1.55
CA ARG A 47 6.29 -15.95 1.12
C ARG A 47 5.80 -16.07 -0.32
N LYS A 48 4.87 -15.23 -0.74
CA LYS A 48 4.35 -15.19 -2.11
C LYS A 48 5.46 -14.85 -3.10
N TYR A 49 6.16 -13.73 -2.89
CA TYR A 49 7.19 -13.23 -3.80
C TYR A 49 8.46 -14.08 -3.81
N ARG A 50 8.77 -14.81 -2.72
CA ARG A 50 9.85 -15.80 -2.75
C ARG A 50 9.50 -17.08 -3.52
N LYS A 51 8.22 -17.39 -3.71
CA LYS A 51 7.77 -18.58 -4.44
C LYS A 51 7.63 -18.32 -5.94
N SER A 52 7.25 -17.12 -6.33
CA SER A 52 7.11 -16.70 -7.72
C SER A 52 8.36 -16.00 -8.24
N THR A 53 8.65 -16.12 -9.53
CA THR A 53 9.76 -15.43 -10.22
C THR A 53 9.27 -14.41 -11.24
N ASN A 54 8.08 -13.83 -11.02
CA ASN A 54 7.51 -12.84 -11.92
C ASN A 54 8.18 -11.47 -11.70
N MET A 55 8.37 -10.72 -12.78
CA MET A 55 8.89 -9.34 -12.71
C MET A 55 7.98 -8.47 -11.84
N LEU A 56 8.59 -7.70 -10.93
CA LEU A 56 7.87 -6.84 -9.99
C LEU A 56 7.79 -5.38 -10.48
N ILE A 57 8.75 -4.94 -11.30
CA ILE A 57 8.76 -3.61 -11.88
C ILE A 57 7.93 -3.64 -13.18
N PRO A 58 6.97 -2.71 -13.37
CA PRO A 58 6.25 -2.62 -14.62
C PRO A 58 7.21 -2.31 -15.79
N PHE A 59 7.12 -3.06 -16.89
CA PHE A 59 8.05 -2.97 -18.02
C PHE A 59 8.05 -1.58 -18.69
N ALA A 60 6.87 -0.98 -18.90
CA ALA A 60 6.74 0.31 -19.59
C ALA A 60 7.54 1.47 -18.94
N PRO A 61 7.42 1.75 -17.62
CA PRO A 61 8.24 2.77 -16.97
C PRO A 61 9.73 2.40 -16.93
N PHE A 62 10.07 1.11 -16.77
CA PHE A 62 11.47 0.67 -16.81
C PHE A 62 12.14 1.00 -18.15
N VAL A 63 11.47 0.70 -19.27
CA VAL A 63 11.99 1.02 -20.61
C VAL A 63 12.15 2.53 -20.82
N ARG A 64 11.23 3.36 -20.30
CA ARG A 64 11.37 4.83 -20.37
C ARG A 64 12.61 5.31 -19.64
N LEU A 65 12.88 4.77 -18.44
CA LEU A 65 14.06 5.10 -17.66
C LEU A 65 15.36 4.65 -18.35
N VAL A 66 15.38 3.45 -18.93
CA VAL A 66 16.56 2.95 -19.66
C VAL A 66 16.90 3.86 -20.85
N ARG A 67 15.88 4.30 -21.61
CA ARG A 67 16.07 5.23 -22.74
C ARG A 67 16.57 6.59 -22.28
N ASP A 68 15.96 7.15 -21.24
CA ASP A 68 16.38 8.43 -20.65
C ASP A 68 17.85 8.38 -20.21
N ILE A 69 18.27 7.30 -19.53
CA ILE A 69 19.66 7.11 -19.13
C ILE A 69 20.59 6.99 -20.35
N ALA A 70 20.19 6.23 -21.38
CA ALA A 70 20.98 6.06 -22.60
C ALA A 70 21.18 7.39 -23.37
N ASP A 71 20.14 8.21 -23.42
CA ASP A 71 20.19 9.53 -24.04
C ASP A 71 21.12 10.48 -23.26
N ASN A 72 21.15 10.38 -21.93
CA ASN A 72 22.07 11.14 -21.08
C ASN A 72 23.53 10.66 -21.15
N LEU A 73 23.76 9.38 -21.41
CA LEU A 73 25.10 8.76 -21.49
C LEU A 73 25.79 8.93 -22.85
N THR A 74 25.09 9.43 -23.88
CA THR A 74 25.67 9.68 -25.21
C THR A 74 25.99 11.18 -25.38
N PRO A 75 27.18 11.65 -24.95
CA PRO A 75 27.50 13.07 -24.95
C PRO A 75 27.79 13.53 -26.39
N LEU A 76 26.89 14.34 -26.95
CA LEU A 76 27.10 15.43 -27.93
C LEU A 76 27.89 15.20 -29.25
N SER A 77 28.86 14.29 -29.34
CA SER A 77 29.67 14.00 -30.54
C SER A 77 28.84 13.42 -31.69
N ASN A 78 27.84 12.60 -31.38
CA ASN A 78 27.03 11.88 -32.37
C ASN A 78 25.60 12.44 -32.48
N LYS A 79 25.35 13.64 -31.93
CA LYS A 79 24.01 14.26 -31.92
C LYS A 79 23.51 14.67 -33.31
N LYS A 80 24.38 14.63 -34.33
CA LYS A 80 24.03 14.84 -35.74
C LYS A 80 23.27 13.66 -36.36
N GLU A 81 23.37 12.47 -35.79
CA GLU A 81 22.53 11.33 -36.17
C GLU A 81 21.45 11.18 -35.11
N SER A 82 20.37 11.94 -35.26
CA SER A 82 19.19 11.95 -34.38
C SER A 82 18.37 10.65 -34.43
N LYS A 83 19.02 9.51 -34.53
CA LYS A 83 18.36 8.21 -34.53
C LYS A 83 18.34 7.70 -33.09
N PRO A 84 17.16 7.41 -32.51
CA PRO A 84 17.08 6.74 -31.22
C PRO A 84 17.82 5.40 -31.35
N THR A 85 18.70 5.10 -30.40
CA THR A 85 19.40 3.81 -30.38
C THR A 85 18.36 2.69 -30.36
N PRO A 86 18.36 1.79 -31.35
CA PRO A 86 17.41 0.70 -31.39
C PRO A 86 17.75 -0.30 -30.28
N TRP A 87 16.76 -0.64 -29.48
CA TRP A 87 16.90 -1.63 -28.41
C TRP A 87 16.22 -2.93 -28.81
N THR A 88 16.94 -4.03 -28.70
CA THR A 88 16.36 -5.37 -28.81
C THR A 88 15.43 -5.62 -27.62
N PRO A 89 14.22 -6.18 -27.79
CA PRO A 89 13.31 -6.44 -26.68
C PRO A 89 13.93 -7.37 -25.62
N LEU A 90 14.71 -8.37 -26.06
CA LEU A 90 15.41 -9.28 -25.15
C LEU A 90 16.49 -8.58 -24.32
N ALA A 91 17.15 -7.56 -24.88
CA ALA A 91 18.14 -6.76 -24.14
C ALA A 91 17.49 -5.96 -23.01
N LEU A 92 16.32 -5.38 -23.28
CA LEU A 92 15.54 -4.65 -22.25
C LEU A 92 15.05 -5.58 -21.14
N LEU A 93 14.62 -6.80 -21.48
CA LEU A 93 14.23 -7.81 -20.48
C LEU A 93 15.42 -8.24 -19.63
N SER A 94 16.58 -8.52 -20.24
CA SER A 94 17.80 -8.90 -19.53
C SER A 94 18.28 -7.80 -18.57
N LEU A 95 18.22 -6.53 -19.00
CA LEU A 95 18.52 -5.40 -18.13
C LEU A 95 17.56 -5.33 -16.94
N GLN A 96 16.27 -5.58 -17.16
CA GLN A 96 15.30 -5.56 -16.08
C GLN A 96 15.53 -6.71 -15.09
N GLU A 97 15.80 -7.92 -15.59
CA GLU A 97 16.07 -9.10 -14.76
C GLU A 97 17.31 -8.87 -13.88
N SER A 98 18.39 -8.38 -14.47
CA SER A 98 19.62 -8.04 -13.73
C SER A 98 19.38 -6.95 -12.68
N ALA A 99 18.63 -5.90 -13.03
CA ALA A 99 18.32 -4.81 -12.12
C ALA A 99 17.45 -5.28 -10.92
N GLU A 100 16.41 -6.06 -11.17
CA GLU A 100 15.56 -6.61 -10.11
C GLU A 100 16.33 -7.58 -9.20
N TYR A 101 17.16 -8.46 -9.78
CA TYR A 101 18.03 -9.34 -9.02
C TYR A 101 18.96 -8.56 -8.09
N HIS A 102 19.62 -7.52 -8.62
CA HIS A 102 20.54 -6.69 -7.83
C HIS A 102 19.83 -6.00 -6.65
N LEU A 103 18.62 -5.48 -6.87
CA LEU A 103 17.83 -4.86 -5.81
C LEU A 103 17.43 -5.88 -4.73
N VAL A 104 17.00 -7.09 -5.10
CA VAL A 104 16.63 -8.14 -4.15
C VAL A 104 17.84 -8.59 -3.31
N ASP A 105 19.00 -8.78 -3.93
CA ASP A 105 20.24 -9.11 -3.22
C ASP A 105 20.65 -8.00 -2.23
N LEU A 106 20.60 -6.74 -2.67
CA LEU A 106 20.89 -5.59 -1.82
C LEU A 106 19.95 -5.50 -0.63
N PHE A 107 18.64 -5.72 -0.83
CA PHE A 107 17.66 -5.74 0.26
C PHE A 107 17.86 -6.93 1.20
N GLY A 108 18.30 -8.09 0.70
CA GLY A 108 18.69 -9.23 1.52
C GLY A 108 19.84 -8.89 2.47
N LYS A 109 20.90 -8.25 1.95
CA LYS A 109 22.05 -7.78 2.74
C LYS A 109 21.66 -6.68 3.72
N ALA A 110 20.88 -5.69 3.28
CA ALA A 110 20.40 -4.61 4.15
C ALA A 110 19.52 -5.14 5.30
N ASN A 111 18.72 -6.18 5.06
CA ASN A 111 17.93 -6.82 6.10
C ASN A 111 18.81 -7.49 7.17
N LEU A 112 19.91 -8.14 6.79
CA LEU A 112 20.88 -8.68 7.75
C LEU A 112 21.53 -7.57 8.59
N CYS A 113 21.87 -6.43 7.98
CA CYS A 113 22.39 -5.27 8.70
C CYS A 113 21.35 -4.68 9.68
N ALA A 114 20.07 -4.64 9.30
CA ALA A 114 19.01 -4.18 10.19
C ALA A 114 18.87 -5.11 11.41
N ILE A 115 18.86 -6.43 11.20
CA ILE A 115 18.79 -7.45 12.25
C ILE A 115 20.02 -7.38 13.16
N HIS A 116 21.20 -7.16 12.61
CA HIS A 116 22.44 -6.97 13.38
C HIS A 116 22.33 -5.81 14.38
N SER A 117 21.59 -4.75 14.04
CA SER A 117 21.30 -3.63 14.93
C SER A 117 20.00 -3.77 15.75
N HIS A 118 19.47 -4.99 15.89
CA HIS A 118 18.21 -5.29 16.60
C HIS A 118 16.96 -4.57 16.06
N ARG A 119 16.92 -4.26 14.76
CA ARG A 119 15.76 -3.66 14.08
C ARG A 119 15.15 -4.62 13.06
N VAL A 120 13.85 -4.44 12.80
CA VAL A 120 13.10 -5.17 11.75
C VAL A 120 12.88 -4.30 10.51
N THR A 121 12.88 -2.98 10.66
CA THR A 121 12.71 -2.02 9.56
C THR A 121 14.06 -1.63 8.96
N ILE A 122 14.23 -1.90 7.66
CA ILE A 122 15.40 -1.46 6.90
C ILE A 122 15.45 0.07 6.79
N MET A 123 16.65 0.63 6.87
CA MET A 123 16.92 2.07 6.76
C MET A 123 18.01 2.35 5.72
N LEU A 124 18.15 3.61 5.30
CA LEU A 124 19.18 4.02 4.33
C LEU A 124 20.60 3.67 4.80
N LYS A 125 20.87 3.79 6.10
CA LYS A 125 22.17 3.43 6.71
C LYS A 125 22.50 1.95 6.51
N ASP A 126 21.50 1.07 6.52
CA ASP A 126 21.67 -0.37 6.32
C ASP A 126 22.06 -0.69 4.87
N MET A 127 21.44 0.00 3.90
CA MET A 127 21.79 -0.12 2.48
C MET A 127 23.17 0.45 2.18
N GLN A 128 23.50 1.61 2.76
CA GLN A 128 24.82 2.22 2.63
C GLN A 128 25.91 1.33 3.23
N LEU A 129 25.66 0.75 4.41
CA LEU A 129 26.55 -0.19 5.05
C LEU A 129 26.71 -1.47 4.21
N ALA A 130 25.60 -2.05 3.73
CA ALA A 130 25.60 -3.22 2.87
C ALA A 130 26.41 -2.98 1.58
N ARG A 131 26.29 -1.80 0.97
CA ARG A 131 27.08 -1.43 -0.22
C ARG A 131 28.56 -1.19 0.10
N ARG A 132 28.86 -0.65 1.28
CA ARG A 132 30.23 -0.36 1.73
C ARG A 132 30.99 -1.61 2.14
N ILE A 133 30.34 -2.57 2.80
CA ILE A 133 30.94 -3.86 3.17
C ILE A 133 30.94 -4.82 1.98
N GLY A 134 29.89 -4.76 1.17
CA GLY A 134 29.77 -5.55 -0.06
C GLY A 134 30.72 -5.11 -1.18
N THR A 135 31.79 -4.35 -0.87
CA THR A 135 32.85 -3.98 -1.82
C THR A 135 33.24 -5.21 -2.63
N ARG A 136 32.91 -5.18 -3.94
CA ARG A 136 33.34 -6.14 -4.96
C ARG A 136 32.91 -7.60 -4.73
N SER A 137 31.62 -7.86 -4.52
CA SER A 137 31.08 -9.11 -5.08
C SER A 137 31.09 -8.96 -6.60
N LEU A 138 32.26 -9.26 -7.19
CA LEU A 138 32.52 -9.35 -8.61
C LEU A 138 31.38 -10.12 -9.29
N TRP A 139 30.73 -9.45 -10.24
CA TRP A 139 30.42 -10.12 -11.50
C TRP A 139 31.68 -10.01 -12.36
#